data_AF-A0A661FH96-F1
#
_entry.id   AF-A0A661FH96-F1
#
_cell.length_a   1.000
_cell.length_b   1.000
_cell.length_c   1.000
_cell.angle_alpha   90.00
_cell.angle_beta   90.00
_cell.angle_gamma   90.00
#
_symmetry.space_group_name_H-M   'P 1'
#
loop_
_entity.id
_entity.type
_entity.pdbx_description
1 polymer ?
#
loop_
_entity_poly.entity_id
_entity_poly.type
_entity_poly.pdbx_seq_one_letter_code
_entity_poly.pdbx_strand_id
1 'polypeptide(L)'
;MEEYISLFIKAVFIENLALAFFLGMCTFLAVSKKISTAIGLGIAVMVVQVITVPVNNLIYHTLLKEDALAWMGITGVDLSFLALLSCIGMIAALVQIL
;
A
#
# COMPACT_ATOMS: atom_id res chain seq x y z
N MET A 1 26.66 14.44 -6.65
CA MET A 1 25.23 14.13 -6.89
C MET A 1 24.99 12.61 -6.88
N GLU A 2 25.87 11.83 -7.50
CA GLU A 2 25.84 10.36 -7.44
C GLU A 2 25.91 9.79 -6.02
N GLU A 3 26.74 10.35 -5.13
CA GLU A 3 26.79 9.92 -3.72
C GLU A 3 25.46 10.09 -2.98
N TYR A 4 24.73 11.19 -3.21
CA TYR A 4 23.45 11.43 -2.55
C TYR A 4 22.34 10.50 -3.07
N ILE A 5 22.34 10.18 -4.36
CA ILE A 5 21.42 9.20 -4.95
C ILE A 5 21.73 7.80 -4.44
N SER A 6 23.00 7.43 -4.35
CA SER A 6 23.44 6.14 -3.81
C SER A 6 23.06 6.01 -2.33
N LEU A 7 23.26 7.07 -1.54
CA LEU A 7 22.84 7.12 -0.13
C LEU A 7 21.33 6.99 0.01
N PHE A 8 20.55 7.67 -0.84
CA PHE A 8 19.08 7.61 -0.83
C PHE A 8 18.57 6.20 -1.15
N ILE A 9 19.09 5.55 -2.20
CA ILE A 9 18.71 4.18 -2.56
C ILE A 9 19.08 3.21 -1.43
N LYS A 10 20.28 3.37 -0.85
CA LYS A 10 20.73 2.52 0.27
C LYS A 10 19.85 2.70 1.51
N ALA A 11 19.49 3.93 1.85
CA ALA A 11 18.67 4.24 3.01
C ALA A 11 17.21 3.75 2.85
N VAL A 12 16.62 3.87 1.65
CA VAL A 12 15.21 3.54 1.42
C VAL A 12 14.97 2.03 1.26
N PHE A 13 15.88 1.30 0.60
CA PHE A 13 15.66 -0.11 0.24
C PHE A 13 16.52 -1.12 1.01
N ILE A 14 17.77 -0.77 1.35
CA ILE A 14 18.71 -1.71 1.98
C ILE A 14 18.68 -1.60 3.50
N GLU A 15 18.73 -0.37 4.03
CA GLU A 15 18.80 -0.11 5.48
C GLU A 15 17.40 0.12 6.10
N ASN A 16 16.33 0.12 5.30
CA ASN A 16 14.98 0.37 5.79
C ASN A 16 14.36 -0.89 6.41
N LEU A 17 14.67 -1.08 7.69
CA LEU A 17 14.16 -2.18 8.53
C LEU A 17 12.62 -2.32 8.48
N ALA A 18 11.87 -1.24 8.31
CA ALA A 18 10.40 -1.30 8.26
C ALA A 18 9.87 -2.01 7.01
N LEU A 19 10.45 -1.74 5.83
CA LEU A 19 10.08 -2.44 4.59
C LEU A 19 10.62 -3.87 4.54
N ALA A 20 11.83 -4.10 5.07
CA ALA A 20 12.48 -5.41 4.99
C ALA A 20 11.96 -6.43 6.02
N PHE A 21 11.61 -6.00 7.23
CA PHE A 21 11.21 -6.91 8.31
C PHE A 21 9.73 -6.82 8.71
N PHE A 22 9.05 -5.68 8.56
CA PHE A 22 7.68 -5.53 9.09
C PHE A 22 6.58 -5.67 8.04
N LEU A 23 6.84 -5.27 6.79
CA LEU A 23 5.87 -5.44 5.70
C LEU A 23 6.04 -6.83 5.05
N GLY A 24 5.11 -7.75 5.30
CA GLY A 24 5.05 -9.03 4.58
C GLY A 24 5.82 -10.21 5.21
N MET A 25 6.08 -10.22 6.53
CA MET A 25 6.69 -11.38 7.21
C MET A 25 5.97 -12.70 6.89
N CYS A 26 4.63 -12.70 6.88
CA CYS A 26 3.84 -13.91 6.64
C CYS A 26 4.12 -14.51 5.26
N THR A 27 4.16 -13.67 4.22
CA THR A 27 4.45 -14.08 2.84
C THR A 27 5.92 -14.40 2.63
N PHE A 28 6.83 -13.69 3.31
CA PHE A 28 8.26 -13.95 3.27
C PHE A 28 8.57 -15.34 3.82
N LEU A 29 8.17 -15.63 5.07
CA LEU A 29 8.42 -16.91 5.73
C LEU A 29 7.85 -18.11 4.94
N ALA A 30 6.73 -17.93 4.26
CA ALA A 30 6.12 -18.98 3.44
C ALA A 30 6.90 -19.29 2.14
N VAL A 31 7.57 -18.30 1.55
CA VAL A 31 8.12 -18.39 0.18
C VAL A 31 9.65 -18.27 0.13
N SER A 32 10.34 -18.02 1.25
CA SER A 32 11.81 -17.84 1.32
C SER A 32 12.65 -18.97 0.71
N LYS A 33 12.14 -20.22 0.67
CA LYS A 33 12.94 -21.37 0.20
C LYS A 33 13.04 -21.50 -1.32
N LYS A 34 12.15 -20.86 -2.09
CA LYS A 34 12.08 -21.02 -3.54
C LYS A 34 12.13 -19.64 -4.21
N ILE A 35 13.29 -19.32 -4.79
CA ILE A 35 13.56 -18.03 -5.44
C ILE A 35 12.58 -17.76 -6.59
N SER A 36 12.28 -18.78 -7.41
CA SER A 36 11.35 -18.64 -8.54
C SER A 36 9.94 -18.21 -8.09
N THR A 37 9.43 -18.71 -6.97
CA THR A 37 8.13 -18.30 -6.42
C THR A 37 8.21 -16.96 -5.69
N ALA A 38 9.34 -16.64 -5.05
CA ALA A 38 9.53 -15.36 -4.38
C ALA A 38 9.51 -14.18 -5.35
N ILE A 39 10.12 -14.35 -6.54
CA ILE A 39 10.12 -13.34 -7.60
C ILE A 39 8.69 -13.11 -8.12
N GLY A 40 7.94 -14.18 -8.41
CA GLY A 40 6.56 -14.07 -8.88
C GLY A 40 5.65 -13.36 -7.87
N LEU A 41 5.77 -13.72 -6.58
CA LEU A 41 5.01 -13.07 -5.51
C LEU A 41 5.41 -11.60 -5.33
N GLY A 42 6.70 -11.28 -5.41
CA GLY A 42 7.19 -9.90 -5.30
C GLY A 42 6.65 -9.00 -6.41
N ILE A 43 6.62 -9.50 -7.65
CA ILE A 43 6.04 -8.77 -8.79
C ILE A 43 4.54 -8.54 -8.57
N ALA A 44 3.80 -9.58 -8.14
CA ALA A 44 2.37 -9.45 -7.87
C ALA A 44 2.07 -8.38 -6.80
N VAL A 45 2.80 -8.40 -5.68
CA VAL A 45 2.64 -7.41 -4.61
C VAL A 45 3.00 -6.00 -5.08
N MET A 46 4.08 -5.84 -5.85
CA MET A 46 4.46 -4.54 -6.42
C MET A 46 3.36 -3.96 -7.31
N VAL A 47 2.75 -4.77 -8.18
CA VAL A 47 1.65 -4.33 -9.05
C VAL A 47 0.45 -3.90 -8.22
N VAL A 48 0.05 -4.72 -7.24
CA VAL A 48 -1.08 -4.39 -6.34
C VAL A 48 -0.80 -3.09 -5.58
N GLN A 49 0.40 -2.90 -5.05
CA GLN A 49 0.76 -1.71 -4.27
C GLN A 49 0.79 -0.44 -5.13
N VAL A 50 1.30 -0.54 -6.37
CA VAL A 50 1.33 0.59 -7.32
C VAL A 50 -0.08 1.06 -7.68
N ILE A 51 -1.07 0.15 -7.75
CA ILE A 51 -2.45 0.50 -8.08
C ILE A 51 -3.23 0.93 -6.84
N THR A 52 -3.08 0.23 -5.72
CA THR A 52 -3.85 0.50 -4.49
C THR A 52 -3.51 1.86 -3.88
N VAL A 53 -2.24 2.28 -3.86
CA VAL A 53 -1.81 3.54 -3.25
C VAL A 53 -2.50 4.77 -3.87
N PRO A 54 -2.46 5.01 -5.20
CA PRO A 54 -3.13 6.16 -5.79
C PRO A 54 -4.65 6.10 -5.66
N VAL A 55 -5.26 4.91 -5.77
CA VAL A 55 -6.72 4.80 -5.65
C VAL A 55 -7.16 5.03 -4.20
N ASN A 56 -6.42 4.53 -3.22
CA ASN A 56 -6.72 4.77 -1.81
C ASN A 56 -6.54 6.25 -1.44
N ASN A 57 -5.57 6.93 -2.04
CA ASN A 57 -5.43 8.38 -1.88
C ASN A 57 -6.65 9.14 -2.46
N LEU A 58 -7.16 8.71 -3.62
CA LEU A 58 -8.36 9.28 -4.21
C LEU A 58 -9.59 9.05 -3.33
N ILE A 59 -9.75 7.84 -2.78
CA ILE A 59 -10.84 7.48 -1.87
C ILE A 59 -10.76 8.29 -0.58
N TYR A 60 -9.57 8.45 0.00
CA TYR A 60 -9.38 9.23 1.22
C TYR A 60 -9.81 10.68 1.04
N HIS A 61 -9.39 11.30 -0.06
CA HIS A 61 -9.72 12.69 -0.36
C HIS A 61 -11.16 12.93 -0.81
N THR A 62 -11.81 11.95 -1.45
CA THR A 62 -13.14 12.13 -2.06
C THR A 62 -14.29 11.59 -1.20
N LEU A 63 -14.02 10.61 -0.33
CA LEU A 63 -15.07 9.94 0.47
C LEU A 63 -14.86 10.02 1.99
N LEU A 64 -13.63 10.04 2.50
CA LEU A 64 -13.38 9.81 3.94
C LEU A 64 -12.97 11.05 4.73
N LYS A 65 -12.34 12.04 4.08
CA LYS A 65 -11.95 13.28 4.75
C LYS A 65 -13.18 14.04 5.26
N GLU A 66 -13.02 14.73 6.37
CA GLU A 66 -14.01 15.64 6.95
C GLU A 66 -14.62 16.54 5.85
N ASP A 67 -15.95 16.49 5.70
CA ASP A 67 -16.73 17.22 4.67
C ASP A 67 -16.52 16.76 3.20
N ALA A 68 -15.82 15.64 2.94
CA ALA A 68 -15.61 15.15 1.58
C ALA A 68 -16.90 14.73 0.87
N LEU A 69 -17.97 14.41 1.60
CA LEU A 69 -19.31 14.13 1.05
C LEU A 69 -20.14 15.39 0.76
N ALA A 70 -19.56 16.59 0.84
CA ALA A 70 -20.22 17.83 0.45
C ALA A 70 -20.79 17.79 -0.98
N TRP A 71 -20.20 16.99 -1.88
CA TRP A 71 -20.73 16.79 -3.24
C TRP A 71 -22.08 16.04 -3.28
N MET A 72 -22.43 15.29 -2.23
CA MET A 72 -23.69 14.56 -2.07
C MET A 72 -24.68 15.27 -1.12
N GLY A 73 -24.32 16.45 -0.58
CA GLY A 73 -25.18 17.24 0.30
C GLY A 73 -25.24 16.74 1.75
N ILE A 74 -24.36 15.83 2.15
CA ILE A 74 -24.22 15.33 3.52
C ILE A 74 -22.98 16.00 4.13
N THR A 75 -23.22 17.01 4.97
CA THR A 75 -22.18 17.79 5.66
C THR A 75 -22.09 17.41 7.14
N GLY A 76 -20.88 17.36 7.69
CA GLY A 76 -20.64 17.13 9.12
C GLY A 76 -20.49 15.68 9.59
N VAL A 77 -20.24 14.73 8.68
CA VAL A 77 -19.91 13.34 9.05
C VAL A 77 -18.43 13.09 8.81
N ASP A 78 -17.69 12.74 9.87
CA ASP A 78 -16.31 12.29 9.77
C ASP A 78 -16.27 10.76 9.56
N LEU A 79 -15.85 10.32 8.37
CA LEU A 79 -15.67 8.90 8.02
C LEU A 79 -14.21 8.45 8.19
N SER A 80 -13.36 9.25 8.81
CA SER A 80 -11.93 8.97 8.94
C SER A 80 -11.67 7.67 9.72
N PHE A 81 -12.57 7.28 10.64
CA PHE A 81 -12.54 5.98 11.31
C PHE A 81 -12.63 4.78 10.34
N LEU A 82 -13.31 4.94 9.20
CA LEU A 82 -13.47 3.90 8.18
C LEU A 82 -12.26 3.76 7.25
N ALA A 83 -11.24 4.63 7.38
CA ALA A 83 -10.05 4.61 6.53
C ALA A 83 -9.36 3.26 6.48
N LEU A 84 -9.15 2.63 7.63
CA LEU A 84 -8.52 1.32 7.70
C LEU A 84 -9.37 0.24 7.03
N LEU A 85 -10.68 0.25 7.25
CA LEU A 85 -11.60 -0.72 6.65
C LEU A 85 -11.64 -0.58 5.12
N SER A 86 -11.70 0.65 4.62
CA SER A 86 -11.69 0.97 3.19
C SER A 86 -10.39 0.55 2.52
N CYS A 87 -9.24 0.80 3.16
CA CYS A 87 -7.93 0.34 2.67
C CYS A 87 -7.89 -1.19 2.52
N ILE A 88 -8.31 -1.94 3.55
CA ILE A 88 -8.28 -3.41 3.53
C ILE A 88 -9.23 -3.96 2.47
N GLY A 89 -10.45 -3.39 2.37
CA GLY A 89 -11.44 -3.80 1.37
C GLY A 89 -10.96 -3.54 -0.08
N MET A 90 -10.32 -2.39 -0.32
CA MET A 90 -9.70 -2.05 -1.60
C MET A 90 -8.62 -3.06 -2.00
N ILE A 91 -7.71 -3.39 -1.07
CA ILE A 91 -6.63 -4.36 -1.31
C ILE A 91 -7.22 -5.74 -1.59
N ALA A 92 -8.22 -6.18 -0.81
CA ALA A 92 -8.87 -7.48 -1.02
C ALA A 92 -9.54 -7.58 -2.40
N ALA A 93 -10.33 -6.58 -2.78
CA ALA A 93 -10.99 -6.54 -4.08
C ALA A 93 -10.01 -6.60 -5.25
N LEU A 94 -8.89 -5.84 -5.17
CA LEU A 94 -7.88 -5.84 -6.23
C LEU A 94 -7.15 -7.18 -6.35
N VAL A 95 -6.83 -7.83 -5.22
CA VAL A 95 -6.17 -9.15 -5.23
C VAL A 95 -7.10 -10.24 -5.76
N GLN A 96 -8.42 -10.12 -5.59
CA GLN A 96 -9.38 -11.07 -6.17
C GLN A 96 -9.60 -10.90 -7.68
N ILE A 97 -9.38 -9.70 -8.21
CA ILE A 97 -9.56 -9.39 -9.64
C ILE A 97 -8.33 -9.80 -10.46
N LEU A 98 -7.13 -9.76 -9.84
CA LEU A 98 -5.86 -10.14 -10.45
C LEU A 98 -5.62 -11.65 -10.40
#